data_AF-W7KHI6-F1
#
_entry.id   AF-W7KHI6-F1
#
_cell.length_a   1.000
_cell.length_b   1.000
_cell.length_c   1.000
_cell.angle_alpha   90.00
_cell.angle_beta   90.00
_cell.angle_gamma   90.00
#
_symmetry.space_group_name_H-M   'P 1'
#
loop_
_entity.id
_entity.type
_entity.pdbx_description
1 polymer ?
#
loop_
_entity_poly.entity_id
_entity_poly.type
_entity_poly.pdbx_seq_one_letter_code
_entity_poly.pdbx_strand_id
1 'polypeptide(L)'
;MAVKISTSVYKKRISSPAYPLYFSVFLKRLKSYVSDRISRIKNATDYEKPCRDLNYEIDEVKDLFCTRYLLNIPRYVRLASWNKNIEDHLKATMVSDSNQKCKRSYPFYPRIQRYRRKLLADYCEERDKRRDVLNSSNDKDKCLEFNEWVIMSDNAINDSFNNKITEGDRNKGAYTISNRCSLRKPHLLFPLLECHEEKKKEEEPEKKSDSDDEDLNKPKIPEQDHKNVIPGIIGFSNSPSYVGFNPVHAESGMFRHSSPGLTF
;
A
#
# COMPACT_ATOMS: atom_id res chain seq x y z
N MET A 1 -9.57 -42.50 40.24
CA MET A 1 -10.80 -41.90 39.68
C MET A 1 -10.42 -40.85 38.66
N ALA A 2 -10.70 -41.08 37.38
CA ALA A 2 -10.46 -40.08 36.34
C ALA A 2 -11.70 -39.19 36.25
N VAL A 3 -11.56 -37.92 36.62
CA VAL A 3 -12.58 -36.90 36.34
C VAL A 3 -12.57 -36.70 34.82
N LYS A 4 -13.57 -37.27 34.13
CA LYS A 4 -13.89 -36.90 32.76
C LYS A 4 -14.36 -35.45 32.79
N ILE A 5 -13.46 -34.52 32.51
CA ILE A 5 -13.85 -33.15 32.19
C ILE A 5 -14.55 -33.23 30.84
N SER A 6 -15.88 -33.29 30.86
CA SER A 6 -16.70 -33.11 29.67
C SER A 6 -16.56 -31.65 29.21
N THR A 7 -15.52 -31.34 28.43
CA THR A 7 -15.45 -30.09 27.67
C THR A 7 -16.41 -30.16 26.48
N SER A 8 -17.71 -30.29 26.74
CA SER A 8 -18.70 -29.84 25.76
C SER A 8 -18.83 -28.33 25.91
N VAL A 9 -17.83 -27.59 25.44
CA VAL A 9 -18.05 -26.20 25.04
C VAL A 9 -18.89 -26.26 23.76
N TYR A 10 -20.17 -26.61 23.92
CA TYR A 10 -21.19 -26.31 22.93
C TYR A 10 -21.16 -24.79 22.80
N LYS A 11 -20.41 -24.29 21.82
CA LYS A 11 -20.39 -22.89 21.41
C LYS A 11 -21.86 -22.50 21.23
N LYS A 12 -22.43 -21.76 22.19
CA LYS A 12 -23.86 -21.41 22.22
C LYS A 12 -24.23 -20.82 20.87
N ARG A 13 -24.98 -21.58 20.08
CA ARG A 13 -25.42 -21.15 18.76
C ARG A 13 -26.52 -20.13 18.98
N ILE A 14 -26.37 -18.95 18.39
CA ILE A 14 -27.45 -17.97 18.44
C ILE A 14 -28.67 -18.57 17.75
N SER A 15 -29.82 -18.43 18.39
CA SER A 15 -31.08 -18.89 17.82
C SER A 15 -31.38 -18.08 16.56
N SER A 16 -31.85 -18.76 15.50
CA SER A 16 -32.18 -18.10 14.23
C SER A 16 -33.09 -16.86 14.37
N PRO A 17 -34.08 -16.83 15.30
CA PRO A 17 -34.91 -15.65 15.54
C PRO A 17 -34.13 -14.40 16.01
N ALA A 18 -32.95 -14.56 16.61
CA ALA A 18 -32.14 -13.44 17.06
C ALA A 18 -31.23 -12.87 15.95
N TYR A 19 -31.05 -13.56 14.82
CA TYR A 19 -30.19 -13.08 13.71
C TYR A 19 -30.54 -11.68 13.21
N PRO A 20 -31.82 -11.31 13.01
CA PRO A 20 -32.19 -9.97 12.55
C PRO A 20 -31.71 -8.86 13.48
N LEU A 21 -31.70 -9.09 14.80
CA LEU A 21 -31.23 -8.10 15.78
C LEU A 21 -29.71 -7.89 15.68
N TYR A 22 -28.93 -8.98 15.61
CA TYR A 22 -27.48 -8.87 15.43
C TYR A 22 -27.12 -8.20 14.11
N PHE A 23 -27.84 -8.55 13.04
CA PHE A 23 -27.66 -7.90 11.76
C PHE A 23 -28.02 -6.42 11.84
N SER A 24 -29.15 -6.02 12.41
CA SER A 24 -29.56 -4.61 12.47
C SER A 24 -28.56 -3.73 13.23
N VAL A 25 -28.00 -4.22 14.34
CA VAL A 25 -26.95 -3.50 15.09
C VAL A 25 -25.69 -3.34 14.25
N PHE A 26 -25.24 -4.41 13.59
CA PHE A 26 -24.09 -4.37 12.69
C PHE A 26 -24.32 -3.38 11.53
N LEU A 27 -25.49 -3.45 10.88
CA LEU A 27 -25.89 -2.56 9.81
C LEU A 27 -25.82 -1.10 10.24
N LYS A 28 -26.37 -0.77 11.41
CA LYS A 28 -26.37 0.60 11.94
C LYS A 28 -24.94 1.12 12.13
N ARG A 29 -24.05 0.32 12.71
CA ARG A 29 -22.64 0.68 12.90
C ARG A 29 -21.91 0.87 11.57
N LEU A 30 -22.10 -0.05 10.63
CA LEU A 30 -21.50 0.04 9.29
C LEU A 30 -21.97 1.30 8.54
N LYS A 31 -23.27 1.62 8.59
CA LYS A 31 -23.82 2.83 7.97
C LYS A 31 -23.22 4.10 8.55
N SER A 32 -23.09 4.18 9.89
CA SER A 32 -22.44 5.32 10.55
C SER A 32 -20.99 5.47 10.07
N TYR A 33 -20.23 4.37 10.09
CA TYR A 33 -18.84 4.36 9.64
C TYR A 33 -18.67 4.86 8.20
N VAL A 34 -19.48 4.34 7.27
CA VAL A 34 -19.44 4.74 5.86
C VAL A 34 -19.85 6.21 5.70
N SER A 35 -20.89 6.65 6.40
CA SER A 35 -21.34 8.06 6.34
C SER A 35 -20.25 9.02 6.83
N ASP A 36 -19.58 8.67 7.95
CA ASP A 36 -18.48 9.46 8.50
C ASP A 36 -17.27 9.51 7.57
N ARG A 37 -17.00 8.42 6.85
CA ARG A 37 -15.95 8.39 5.82
C ARG A 37 -16.33 9.27 4.63
N ILE A 38 -17.54 9.12 4.12
CA ILE A 38 -18.04 9.88 2.96
C ILE A 38 -18.10 11.38 3.24
N SER A 39 -18.50 11.80 4.45
CA SER A 39 -18.55 13.23 4.81
C SER A 39 -17.18 13.91 4.72
N ARG A 40 -16.10 13.19 5.08
CA ARG A 40 -14.71 13.66 4.91
C ARG A 40 -14.29 13.73 3.44
N ILE A 41 -14.79 12.82 2.60
CA ILE A 41 -14.43 12.74 1.18
C ILE A 41 -15.21 13.75 0.33
N LYS A 42 -16.45 14.07 0.73
CA LYS A 42 -17.38 14.92 -0.02
C LYS A 42 -16.75 16.22 -0.52
N ASN A 43 -15.90 16.85 0.29
CA ASN A 43 -15.26 18.13 -0.04
C ASN A 43 -13.78 17.99 -0.47
N ALA A 44 -13.22 16.78 -0.51
CA ALA A 44 -11.85 16.56 -0.92
C ALA A 44 -11.68 16.74 -2.45
N THR A 45 -10.59 17.39 -2.86
CA THR A 45 -10.17 17.49 -4.26
C THR A 45 -9.56 16.17 -4.72
N ASP A 46 -8.64 15.59 -3.95
CA ASP A 46 -8.05 14.27 -4.17
C ASP A 46 -8.90 13.18 -3.50
N TYR A 47 -10.08 12.92 -4.07
CA TYR A 47 -11.07 12.00 -3.50
C TYR A 47 -10.91 10.54 -3.96
N GLU A 48 -10.17 10.29 -5.05
CA GLU A 48 -10.10 8.98 -5.70
C GLU A 48 -9.48 7.92 -4.77
N LYS A 49 -8.36 8.24 -4.10
CA LYS A 49 -7.75 7.33 -3.12
C LYS A 49 -8.66 7.06 -1.92
N PRO A 50 -9.19 8.07 -1.22
CA PRO A 50 -10.14 7.83 -0.14
C PRO A 50 -11.36 6.99 -0.55
N CYS A 51 -11.93 7.21 -1.75
CA CYS A 51 -13.04 6.39 -2.25
C CYS A 51 -12.61 4.93 -2.52
N ARG A 52 -11.42 4.73 -3.09
CA ARG A 52 -10.83 3.39 -3.31
C ARG A 52 -10.57 2.68 -1.99
N ASP A 53 -9.97 3.37 -1.02
CA ASP A 53 -9.68 2.83 0.30
C ASP A 53 -10.96 2.45 1.04
N LEU A 54 -11.99 3.29 1.01
CA LEU A 54 -13.29 2.99 1.60
C LEU A 54 -13.92 1.73 1.00
N ASN A 55 -13.80 1.52 -0.32
CA ASN A 55 -14.26 0.29 -0.95
C ASN A 55 -13.53 -0.93 -0.39
N TYR A 56 -12.20 -0.88 -0.23
CA TYR A 56 -11.43 -1.95 0.40
C TYR A 56 -11.80 -2.18 1.87
N GLU A 57 -12.05 -1.11 2.64
CA GLU A 57 -12.48 -1.19 4.04
C GLU A 57 -13.83 -1.92 4.18
N ILE A 58 -14.84 -1.53 3.38
CA ILE A 58 -16.16 -2.18 3.34
C ILE A 58 -16.05 -3.66 3.00
N ASP A 59 -15.19 -3.96 2.04
CA ASP A 59 -14.90 -5.28 1.53
C ASP A 59 -14.25 -6.21 2.56
N GLU A 60 -13.33 -5.68 3.38
CA GLU A 60 -12.77 -6.40 4.53
C GLU A 60 -13.82 -6.61 5.63
N VAL A 61 -14.66 -5.61 5.89
CA VAL A 61 -15.77 -5.73 6.84
C VAL A 61 -16.78 -6.79 6.40
N LYS A 62 -17.05 -6.92 5.09
CA LYS A 62 -17.86 -8.01 4.54
C LYS A 62 -17.27 -9.38 4.84
N ASP A 63 -15.96 -9.54 4.62
CA ASP A 63 -15.29 -10.82 4.87
C ASP A 63 -15.30 -11.17 6.35
N LEU A 64 -15.04 -10.21 7.24
CA LEU A 64 -15.17 -10.39 8.69
C LEU A 64 -16.59 -10.79 9.07
N PHE A 65 -17.58 -10.06 8.55
CA PHE A 65 -18.99 -10.35 8.75
C PHE A 65 -19.39 -11.73 8.23
N CYS A 66 -18.73 -12.24 7.18
CA CYS A 66 -19.00 -13.55 6.55
C CYS A 66 -18.05 -14.68 7.00
N THR A 67 -17.10 -14.42 7.90
CA THR A 67 -16.10 -15.40 8.36
C THR A 67 -16.75 -16.52 9.19
N ARG A 68 -16.23 -17.75 9.15
CA ARG A 68 -16.93 -18.98 9.60
C ARG A 68 -17.51 -18.99 11.03
N TYR A 69 -17.17 -18.05 11.93
CA TYR A 69 -17.51 -18.15 13.35
C TYR A 69 -18.14 -16.92 14.02
N LEU A 70 -18.59 -15.90 13.26
CA LEU A 70 -19.33 -14.80 13.90
C LEU A 70 -20.63 -15.34 14.48
N LEU A 71 -20.68 -15.46 15.81
CA LEU A 71 -21.86 -15.85 16.59
C LEU A 71 -22.48 -17.21 16.20
N ASN A 72 -21.68 -18.11 15.59
CA ASN A 72 -22.12 -19.40 15.02
C ASN A 72 -23.31 -19.28 14.04
N ILE A 73 -23.43 -18.14 13.36
CA ILE A 73 -24.44 -17.93 12.32
C ILE A 73 -23.90 -18.52 11.00
N PRO A 74 -24.68 -19.37 10.29
CA PRO A 74 -24.22 -19.93 9.01
C PRO A 74 -23.80 -18.85 8.01
N ARG A 75 -22.71 -19.12 7.26
CA ARG A 75 -22.16 -18.17 6.28
C ARG A 75 -23.19 -17.74 5.23
N TYR A 76 -23.99 -18.68 4.72
CA TYR A 76 -24.97 -18.38 3.67
C TYR A 76 -26.06 -17.40 4.14
N VAL A 77 -26.50 -17.50 5.40
CA VAL A 77 -27.47 -16.57 6.00
C VAL A 77 -26.91 -15.17 6.08
N ARG A 78 -25.63 -15.05 6.47
CA ARG A 78 -24.94 -13.75 6.56
C ARG A 78 -24.71 -13.14 5.19
N LEU A 79 -24.30 -13.93 4.21
CA LEU A 79 -24.13 -13.47 2.84
C LEU A 79 -25.46 -12.99 2.23
N ALA A 80 -26.55 -13.73 2.47
CA ALA A 80 -27.89 -13.33 2.04
C ALA A 80 -28.32 -12.01 2.71
N SER A 81 -28.08 -11.86 4.01
CA SER A 81 -28.36 -10.62 4.75
C SER A 81 -27.52 -9.45 4.23
N TRP A 82 -26.22 -9.66 3.97
CA TRP A 82 -25.35 -8.63 3.41
C TRP A 82 -25.85 -8.16 2.06
N ASN A 83 -26.08 -9.10 1.13
CA ASN A 83 -26.51 -8.74 -0.22
C ASN A 83 -27.86 -8.02 -0.21
N LYS A 84 -28.82 -8.48 0.61
CA LYS A 84 -30.16 -7.89 0.70
C LYS A 84 -30.19 -6.53 1.39
N ASN A 85 -29.45 -6.38 2.50
CA ASN A 85 -29.64 -5.24 3.40
C ASN A 85 -28.49 -4.22 3.37
N ILE A 86 -27.31 -4.60 2.86
CA ILE A 86 -26.09 -3.79 2.88
C ILE A 86 -25.74 -3.33 1.49
N GLU A 87 -25.53 -4.25 0.56
CA GLU A 87 -24.85 -3.95 -0.69
C GLU A 87 -25.58 -2.88 -1.53
N ASP A 88 -26.89 -3.02 -1.70
CA ASP A 88 -27.67 -2.05 -2.47
C ASP A 88 -27.81 -0.70 -1.77
N HIS A 89 -27.88 -0.71 -0.44
CA HIS A 89 -27.85 0.53 0.33
C HIS A 89 -26.50 1.25 0.18
N LEU A 90 -25.38 0.53 0.29
CA LEU A 90 -24.06 1.12 0.10
C LEU A 90 -23.86 1.69 -1.31
N LYS A 91 -24.36 0.99 -2.36
CA LYS A 91 -24.33 1.51 -3.73
C LYS A 91 -25.02 2.85 -3.86
N ALA A 92 -26.21 3.00 -3.27
CA ALA A 92 -26.96 4.25 -3.31
C ALA A 92 -26.28 5.34 -2.46
N THR A 93 -26.04 5.05 -1.18
CA THR A 93 -25.53 6.01 -0.19
C THR A 93 -24.13 6.53 -0.53
N MET A 94 -23.21 5.67 -0.97
CA MET A 94 -21.86 6.13 -1.33
C MET A 94 -21.89 7.14 -2.46
N VAL A 95 -22.79 6.96 -3.43
CA VAL A 95 -22.94 7.84 -4.59
C VAL A 95 -23.67 9.14 -4.22
N SER A 96 -24.80 9.06 -3.53
CA SER A 96 -25.57 10.24 -3.14
C SER A 96 -24.79 11.14 -2.18
N ASP A 97 -24.21 10.57 -1.13
CA ASP A 97 -23.70 11.34 0.00
C ASP A 97 -22.32 11.93 -0.28
N SER A 98 -21.61 11.38 -1.26
CA SER A 98 -20.31 11.89 -1.73
C SER A 98 -20.41 12.91 -2.86
N ASN A 99 -21.62 13.38 -3.22
CA ASN A 99 -21.85 14.18 -4.42
C ASN A 99 -21.34 13.49 -5.70
N GLN A 100 -21.71 12.22 -5.91
CA GLN A 100 -21.35 11.40 -7.07
C GLN A 100 -19.85 11.05 -7.20
N LYS A 101 -19.00 11.40 -6.21
CA LYS A 101 -17.56 11.13 -6.23
C LYS A 101 -17.23 9.66 -6.03
N CYS A 102 -17.73 9.06 -4.95
CA CYS A 102 -17.45 7.68 -4.61
C CYS A 102 -18.50 6.74 -5.19
N LYS A 103 -18.06 5.78 -6.00
CA LYS A 103 -18.89 4.67 -6.45
C LYS A 103 -18.55 3.40 -5.68
N ARG A 104 -19.57 2.65 -5.28
CA ARG A 104 -19.40 1.32 -4.71
C ARG A 104 -18.97 0.36 -5.82
N SER A 105 -17.77 -0.21 -5.69
CA SER A 105 -17.24 -1.27 -6.55
C SER A 105 -17.38 -2.61 -5.84
N TYR A 106 -18.08 -3.56 -6.44
CA TYR A 106 -18.23 -4.88 -5.83
C TYR A 106 -16.88 -5.64 -5.84
N PRO A 107 -16.56 -6.42 -4.79
CA PRO A 107 -15.32 -7.18 -4.74
C PRO A 107 -15.35 -8.33 -5.75
N PHE A 108 -14.67 -8.16 -6.87
CA PHE A 108 -14.49 -9.21 -7.88
C PHE A 108 -13.34 -10.17 -7.55
N TYR A 109 -12.49 -9.84 -6.57
CA TYR A 109 -11.27 -10.58 -6.27
C TYR A 109 -11.29 -11.18 -4.85
N PRO A 110 -10.64 -12.34 -4.64
CA PRO A 110 -10.40 -12.88 -3.31
C PRO A 110 -9.67 -11.89 -2.40
N ARG A 111 -9.90 -11.99 -1.10
CA ARG A 111 -9.33 -11.11 -0.06
C ARG A 111 -7.83 -10.81 -0.24
N ILE A 112 -7.01 -11.85 -0.39
CA ILE A 112 -5.55 -11.68 -0.57
C ILE A 112 -5.18 -10.92 -1.85
N GLN A 113 -5.94 -11.13 -2.94
CA GLN A 113 -5.71 -10.39 -4.18
C GLN A 113 -6.11 -8.92 -4.04
N ARG A 114 -7.20 -8.62 -3.32
CA ARG A 114 -7.59 -7.22 -3.03
C ARG A 114 -6.52 -6.50 -2.20
N TYR A 115 -5.99 -7.15 -1.18
CA TYR A 115 -4.90 -6.60 -0.37
C TYR A 115 -3.68 -6.23 -1.24
N ARG A 116 -3.20 -7.18 -2.05
CA ARG A 116 -2.07 -6.96 -2.97
C ARG A 116 -2.38 -5.89 -4.03
N ARG A 117 -3.60 -5.89 -4.56
CA ARG A 117 -4.07 -4.87 -5.51
C ARG A 117 -4.08 -3.48 -4.88
N LYS A 118 -4.49 -3.35 -3.61
CA LYS A 118 -4.45 -2.10 -2.87
C LYS A 118 -3.01 -1.61 -2.70
N LEU A 119 -2.12 -2.48 -2.22
CA LEU A 119 -0.70 -2.16 -2.06
C LEU A 119 -0.08 -1.64 -3.36
N LEU A 120 -0.38 -2.31 -4.47
CA LEU A 120 0.06 -1.89 -5.81
C LEU A 120 -0.50 -0.53 -6.22
N ALA A 121 -1.81 -0.30 -6.03
CA ALA A 121 -2.46 0.95 -6.38
C ALA A 121 -1.93 2.13 -5.54
N ASP A 122 -1.72 1.92 -4.24
CA ASP A 122 -1.17 2.92 -3.34
C ASP A 122 0.28 3.27 -3.71
N TYR A 123 1.10 2.27 -4.01
CA TYR A 123 2.46 2.48 -4.53
C TYR A 123 2.47 3.33 -5.80
N CYS A 124 1.66 2.97 -6.80
CA CYS A 124 1.67 3.69 -8.08
C CYS A 124 1.25 5.15 -7.94
N GLU A 125 0.25 5.44 -7.11
CA GLU A 125 -0.19 6.80 -6.85
C GLU A 125 0.89 7.63 -6.15
N GLU A 126 1.54 7.06 -5.14
CA GLU A 126 2.63 7.72 -4.42
C GLU A 126 3.86 7.92 -5.32
N ARG A 127 4.17 6.92 -6.16
CA ARG A 127 5.25 6.99 -7.15
C ARG A 127 5.03 8.16 -8.11
N ASP A 128 3.81 8.28 -8.64
CA ASP A 128 3.48 9.34 -9.59
C ASP A 128 3.55 10.71 -8.91
N LYS A 129 3.04 10.86 -7.68
CA LYS A 129 3.17 12.08 -6.87
C LYS A 129 4.62 12.47 -6.61
N ARG A 130 5.46 11.53 -6.18
CA ARG A 130 6.90 11.78 -5.95
C ARG A 130 7.63 12.15 -7.22
N ARG A 131 7.29 11.50 -8.34
CA ARG A 131 7.88 11.80 -9.64
C ARG A 131 7.50 13.20 -10.12
N ASP A 132 6.27 13.64 -9.91
CA ASP A 132 5.83 14.99 -10.28
C ASP A 132 6.61 16.06 -9.49
N VAL A 133 6.88 15.81 -8.21
CA VAL A 133 7.75 16.69 -7.39
C VAL A 133 9.18 16.71 -7.94
N LEU A 134 9.75 15.56 -8.29
CA LEU A 134 11.10 15.49 -8.87
C LEU A 134 11.19 16.15 -10.25
N ASN A 135 10.17 16.04 -11.10
CA ASN A 135 10.18 16.71 -12.40
C ASN A 135 10.27 18.24 -12.27
N SER A 136 9.95 18.79 -11.09
CA SER A 136 10.11 20.22 -10.76
C SER A 136 11.42 20.57 -10.05
N SER A 137 12.33 19.60 -9.84
CA SER A 137 13.54 19.74 -9.02
C SER A 137 14.71 18.91 -9.58
N ASN A 138 15.84 19.52 -9.91
CA ASN A 138 17.05 18.81 -10.36
C ASN A 138 17.91 18.29 -9.18
N ASP A 139 17.26 17.91 -8.08
CA ASP A 139 17.92 17.56 -6.83
C ASP A 139 18.35 16.09 -6.87
N LYS A 140 19.67 15.88 -6.96
CA LYS A 140 20.27 14.54 -7.03
C LYS A 140 19.94 13.70 -5.82
N ASP A 141 19.95 14.26 -4.62
CA ASP A 141 19.71 13.52 -3.38
C ASP A 141 18.26 13.06 -3.33
N LYS A 142 17.31 13.93 -3.68
CA LYS A 142 15.89 13.52 -3.81
C LYS A 142 15.67 12.46 -4.89
N CYS A 143 16.44 12.50 -5.99
CA CYS A 143 16.38 11.45 -7.01
C CYS A 143 16.87 10.10 -6.47
N LEU A 144 17.97 10.10 -5.71
CA LEU A 144 18.49 8.88 -5.06
C LEU A 144 17.51 8.33 -4.03
N GLU A 145 16.94 9.19 -3.17
CA GLU A 145 15.90 8.82 -2.20
C GLU A 145 14.67 8.20 -2.88
N PHE A 146 14.27 8.72 -4.04
CA PHE A 146 13.18 8.14 -4.82
C PHE A 146 13.53 6.74 -5.34
N ASN A 147 14.73 6.54 -5.88
CA ASN A 147 15.17 5.23 -6.36
C ASN A 147 15.21 4.21 -5.21
N GLU A 148 15.74 4.59 -4.04
CA GLU A 148 15.72 3.75 -2.84
C GLU A 148 14.29 3.40 -2.43
N TRP A 149 13.39 4.38 -2.39
CA TRP A 149 11.98 4.16 -2.07
C TRP A 149 11.29 3.23 -3.08
N VAL A 150 11.61 3.32 -4.38
CA VAL A 150 11.10 2.41 -5.42
C VAL A 150 11.56 0.98 -5.15
N ILE A 151 12.83 0.76 -4.82
CA ILE A 151 13.39 -0.56 -4.50
C ILE A 151 12.72 -1.13 -3.24
N MET A 152 12.59 -0.34 -2.18
CA MET A 152 11.89 -0.76 -0.95
C MET A 152 10.44 -1.14 -1.23
N SER A 153 9.76 -0.40 -2.10
CA SER A 153 8.38 -0.66 -2.47
C SER A 153 8.22 -1.92 -3.34
N ASP A 154 9.14 -2.17 -4.26
CA ASP A 154 9.19 -3.42 -5.04
C ASP A 154 9.34 -4.63 -4.11
N ASN A 155 10.30 -4.55 -3.17
CA ASN A 155 10.49 -5.59 -2.16
C ASN A 155 9.22 -5.82 -1.33
N ALA A 156 8.59 -4.77 -0.81
CA ALA A 156 7.36 -4.90 -0.02
C ALA A 156 6.19 -5.52 -0.82
N ILE A 157 6.08 -5.19 -2.11
CA ILE A 157 5.10 -5.81 -3.00
C ILE A 157 5.46 -7.28 -3.23
N ASN A 158 6.71 -7.62 -3.55
CA ASN A 158 7.14 -9.00 -3.76
C ASN A 158 6.95 -9.86 -2.50
N ASP A 159 7.21 -9.32 -1.32
CA ASP A 159 7.04 -9.99 -0.03
C ASP A 159 5.57 -10.37 0.20
N SER A 160 4.64 -9.52 -0.23
CA SER A 160 3.21 -9.82 -0.18
C SER A 160 2.83 -11.07 -0.99
N PHE A 161 3.69 -11.52 -1.93
CA PHE A 161 3.59 -12.74 -2.72
C PHE A 161 4.48 -13.88 -2.17
N ASN A 162 4.79 -13.89 -0.88
CA ASN A 162 5.71 -14.87 -0.28
C ASN A 162 7.09 -14.83 -0.96
N ASN A 163 7.57 -13.60 -1.21
CA ASN A 163 8.86 -13.28 -1.83
C ASN A 163 9.00 -13.77 -3.28
N LYS A 164 7.91 -14.19 -3.94
CA LYS A 164 7.94 -14.70 -5.30
C LYS A 164 6.68 -14.38 -6.08
N ILE A 165 6.74 -13.33 -6.90
CA ILE A 165 5.72 -13.05 -7.92
C ILE A 165 5.90 -14.01 -9.11
N THR A 166 4.94 -14.92 -9.32
CA THR A 166 4.97 -15.85 -10.45
C THR A 166 4.47 -15.20 -11.75
N GLU A 167 4.79 -15.78 -12.91
CA GLU A 167 4.20 -15.35 -14.19
C GLU A 167 2.67 -15.44 -14.18
N GLY A 168 2.13 -16.50 -13.57
CA GLY A 168 0.70 -16.66 -13.35
C GLY A 168 0.10 -15.53 -12.52
N ASP A 169 0.83 -14.99 -11.54
CA ASP A 169 0.42 -13.80 -10.81
C ASP A 169 0.45 -12.55 -11.70
N ARG A 170 1.54 -12.32 -12.43
CA ARG A 170 1.68 -11.15 -13.32
C ARG A 170 0.55 -11.05 -14.33
N ASN A 171 0.10 -12.20 -14.83
CA ASN A 171 -0.95 -12.26 -15.84
C ASN A 171 -2.38 -12.09 -15.28
N LYS A 172 -2.59 -12.09 -13.96
CA LYS A 172 -3.92 -11.84 -13.36
C LYS A 172 -4.36 -10.40 -13.60
N GLY A 173 -5.58 -10.23 -14.12
CA GLY A 173 -6.19 -8.90 -14.30
C GLY A 173 -6.31 -8.09 -13.01
N ALA A 174 -6.37 -8.77 -11.85
CA ALA A 174 -6.36 -8.16 -10.54
C ALA A 174 -5.16 -7.24 -10.29
N TYR A 175 -4.03 -7.44 -10.96
CA TYR A 175 -2.81 -6.64 -10.77
C TYR A 175 -2.46 -5.79 -11.98
N THR A 176 -3.46 -5.49 -12.82
CA THR A 176 -3.41 -4.42 -13.82
C THR A 176 -4.36 -3.31 -13.33
N ILE A 177 -3.79 -2.25 -12.77
CA ILE A 177 -4.53 -1.06 -12.31
C ILE A 177 -4.66 -0.08 -13.48
N SER A 178 -3.55 0.18 -14.16
CA SER A 178 -3.45 1.04 -15.35
C SER A 178 -2.28 0.55 -16.22
N ASN A 179 -2.08 1.16 -17.39
CA ASN A 179 -0.98 0.78 -18.29
C ASN A 179 0.42 0.94 -17.65
N ARG A 180 0.60 1.94 -16.78
CA ARG A 180 1.85 2.21 -16.04
C ARG A 180 1.86 1.63 -14.61
N CYS A 181 0.77 0.98 -14.21
CA CYS A 181 0.61 0.37 -12.90
C CYS A 181 0.12 -1.07 -13.07
N SER A 182 1.04 -1.95 -13.50
CA SER A 182 0.72 -3.35 -13.80
C SER A 182 1.91 -4.27 -13.55
N LEU A 183 1.67 -5.40 -12.87
CA LEU A 183 2.67 -6.46 -12.69
C LEU A 183 3.07 -7.14 -14.03
N ARG A 184 2.31 -6.93 -15.11
CA ARG A 184 2.68 -7.38 -16.46
C ARG A 184 3.86 -6.59 -17.04
N LYS A 185 4.09 -5.35 -16.56
CA LYS A 185 5.10 -4.43 -17.07
C LYS A 185 5.98 -3.92 -15.92
N PRO A 186 6.78 -4.79 -15.27
CA PRO A 186 7.55 -4.42 -14.09
C PRO A 186 8.52 -3.26 -14.34
N HIS A 187 9.12 -3.17 -15.51
CA HIS A 187 10.02 -2.07 -15.90
C HIS A 187 9.31 -0.69 -15.96
N LEU A 188 7.99 -0.65 -16.17
CA LEU A 188 7.20 0.58 -16.05
C LEU A 188 6.65 0.79 -14.65
N LEU A 189 6.48 -0.29 -13.91
CA LEU A 189 5.93 -0.27 -12.57
C LEU A 189 6.95 0.30 -11.58
N PHE A 190 8.18 -0.20 -11.61
CA PHE A 190 9.29 0.17 -10.73
C PHE A 190 10.42 0.87 -11.51
N PRO A 191 10.18 2.05 -12.11
CA PRO A 191 11.20 2.75 -12.85
C PRO A 191 12.23 3.34 -11.88
N LEU A 192 13.51 3.07 -12.13
CA LEU A 192 14.62 3.81 -11.55
C LEU A 192 14.96 4.99 -12.47
N LEU A 193 15.29 6.13 -11.88
CA LEU A 193 15.69 7.35 -12.59
C LEU A 193 17.21 7.45 -12.65
N GLU A 194 17.72 8.03 -13.74
CA GLU A 194 19.12 8.43 -13.82
C GLU A 194 19.30 9.74 -13.06
N CYS A 195 20.06 9.69 -11.95
CA CYS A 195 20.32 10.85 -11.11
C CYS A 195 21.63 11.51 -11.54
N HIS A 196 21.55 12.54 -12.40
CA HIS A 196 22.71 13.30 -12.83
C HIS A 196 23.09 14.38 -11.81
N GLU A 197 24.39 14.68 -11.72
CA GLU A 197 24.84 15.90 -11.04
C GLU A 197 24.50 17.12 -11.89
N GLU A 198 24.19 18.24 -11.22
CA GLU A 198 24.17 19.53 -11.90
C GLU A 198 25.52 19.70 -12.59
N LYS A 199 25.50 19.81 -13.93
CA LYS A 199 26.64 20.40 -14.62
C LYS A 199 26.74 21.81 -14.07
N LYS A 200 27.66 22.04 -13.15
CA LYS A 200 28.12 23.39 -12.82
C LYS A 200 28.37 24.04 -14.17
N LYS A 201 27.64 25.12 -14.49
CA LYS A 201 28.04 25.97 -15.59
C LYS A 201 29.47 26.36 -15.25
N GLU A 202 30.43 25.86 -16.02
CA GLU A 202 31.77 26.42 -16.01
C GLU A 202 31.55 27.91 -16.24
N GLU A 203 31.80 28.72 -15.21
CA GLU A 203 32.00 30.14 -15.42
C GLU A 203 33.12 30.23 -16.43
N GLU A 204 32.79 30.69 -17.64
CA GLU A 204 33.81 31.05 -18.62
C GLU A 204 34.81 31.96 -17.91
N PRO A 205 36.11 31.60 -17.88
CA PRO A 205 37.08 32.50 -17.29
C PRO A 205 37.03 33.80 -18.09
N GLU A 206 36.74 34.91 -17.40
CA GLU A 206 36.85 36.25 -17.96
C GLU A 206 38.21 36.37 -18.63
N LYS A 207 38.20 36.55 -19.96
CA LYS A 207 39.39 36.95 -20.70
C LYS A 207 39.86 38.30 -20.17
N LYS A 208 40.84 38.31 -19.27
CA LYS A 208 41.70 39.47 -19.10
C LYS A 208 42.74 39.46 -20.23
N SER A 209 42.70 40.54 -20.99
CA SER A 209 43.59 40.89 -22.10
C SER A 209 45.05 41.04 -21.66
N ASP A 210 45.93 40.72 -22.60
CA ASP A 210 47.40 40.63 -22.53
C ASP A 210 48.14 41.85 -21.95
N SER A 211 49.28 41.56 -21.32
CA SER A 211 50.53 42.28 -21.57
C SER A 211 51.72 41.38 -21.24
N ASP A 212 52.61 41.23 -22.23
CA ASP A 212 53.86 40.46 -22.22
C ASP A 212 54.88 40.95 -21.17
N ASP A 213 55.69 40.01 -20.65
CA ASP A 213 57.17 40.13 -20.61
C ASP A 213 57.82 38.81 -20.15
N GLU A 214 58.91 38.44 -20.83
CA GLU A 214 59.73 37.23 -20.68
C GLU A 214 60.47 37.12 -19.32
N ASP A 215 60.72 35.90 -18.82
CA ASP A 215 62.09 35.38 -18.59
C ASP A 215 62.10 33.87 -18.23
N LEU A 216 63.21 33.22 -18.59
CA LEU A 216 63.55 31.80 -18.63
C LEU A 216 64.05 31.25 -17.27
N ASN A 217 63.62 30.03 -16.89
CA ASN A 217 64.46 28.85 -16.50
C ASN A 217 63.80 27.87 -15.49
N LYS A 218 63.48 26.65 -15.99
CA LYS A 218 63.83 25.28 -15.48
C LYS A 218 63.37 24.81 -14.06
N PRO A 219 63.21 23.49 -13.74
CA PRO A 219 63.09 22.24 -14.54
C PRO A 219 61.80 21.41 -14.31
N LYS A 220 61.59 20.42 -15.20
CA LYS A 220 60.66 19.28 -15.10
C LYS A 220 60.98 18.32 -13.93
N ILE A 221 59.95 17.85 -13.23
CA ILE A 221 59.95 16.60 -12.42
C ILE A 221 58.60 15.87 -12.68
N PRO A 222 58.58 14.51 -12.76
CA PRO A 222 57.54 13.74 -13.45
C PRO A 222 56.33 13.37 -12.58
N GLU A 223 55.23 13.02 -13.27
CA GLU A 223 54.00 12.41 -12.76
C GLU A 223 54.26 11.18 -11.87
N GLN A 224 53.58 11.15 -10.72
CA GLN A 224 53.34 9.91 -9.97
C GLN A 224 51.87 9.52 -10.10
N ASP A 225 51.68 8.40 -10.79
CA ASP A 225 50.43 7.69 -10.99
C ASP A 225 50.18 6.83 -9.74
N HIS A 226 49.18 7.18 -8.93
CA HIS A 226 48.67 6.34 -7.85
C HIS A 226 47.22 5.97 -8.11
N LYS A 227 47.05 4.85 -8.83
CA LYS A 227 45.86 3.98 -8.66
C LYS A 227 45.83 3.48 -7.22
N ASN A 228 44.73 3.75 -6.50
CA ASN A 228 44.15 2.82 -5.53
C ASN A 228 42.70 3.24 -5.27
N VAL A 229 41.74 2.45 -5.75
CA VAL A 229 41.04 1.40 -4.98
C VAL A 229 39.99 2.00 -4.05
N ILE A 230 38.74 1.69 -4.42
CA ILE A 230 37.50 1.89 -3.68
C ILE A 230 37.61 1.27 -2.27
N PRO A 231 37.22 2.00 -1.20
CA PRO A 231 36.73 1.37 0.01
C PRO A 231 35.21 1.46 0.03
N GLY A 232 34.56 0.29 0.02
CA GLY A 232 33.14 0.15 0.29
C GLY A 232 32.79 0.73 1.65
N ILE A 233 31.66 1.44 1.72
CA ILE A 233 31.12 1.92 2.99
C ILE A 233 30.04 0.97 3.46
N ILE A 234 30.43 0.32 4.56
CA ILE A 234 29.66 -0.48 5.50
C ILE A 234 28.48 0.34 6.03
N GLY A 235 27.33 -0.33 6.15
CA GLY A 235 26.06 0.28 6.53
C GLY A 235 26.02 0.89 7.93
N PHE A 236 25.08 1.81 8.08
CA PHE A 236 24.51 2.19 9.36
C PHE A 236 22.99 2.16 9.27
N SER A 237 22.44 1.15 9.95
CA SER A 237 21.10 1.13 10.53
C SER A 237 20.83 2.42 11.29
N ASN A 238 19.74 3.11 10.97
CA ASN A 238 18.69 3.49 11.92
C ASN A 238 17.56 4.24 11.18
N SER A 239 16.43 3.58 10.97
CA SER A 239 15.17 4.23 10.62
C SER A 239 14.00 3.52 11.31
N PRO A 240 12.92 4.27 11.64
CA PRO A 240 11.96 3.85 12.65
C PRO A 240 11.11 2.67 12.18
N SER A 241 10.83 1.76 13.11
CA SER A 241 9.95 0.62 12.96
C SER A 241 8.53 1.06 12.57
N TYR A 242 8.24 1.03 11.26
CA TYR A 242 6.88 1.05 10.76
C TYR A 242 6.21 -0.26 11.17
N VAL A 243 5.18 -0.15 12.02
CA VAL A 243 4.36 -1.27 12.48
C VAL A 243 3.52 -1.77 11.29
N GLY A 244 4.13 -2.64 10.47
CA GLY A 244 3.43 -3.42 9.47
C GLY A 244 2.62 -4.52 10.14
N PHE A 245 1.30 -4.47 9.99
CA PHE A 245 0.43 -5.60 10.32
C PHE A 245 0.84 -6.79 9.47
N ASN A 246 1.47 -7.77 10.10
CA ASN A 246 1.90 -9.02 9.51
C ASN A 246 0.69 -9.97 9.45
N PRO A 247 0.13 -10.34 8.28
CA PRO A 247 -0.92 -11.35 8.22
C PRO A 247 -0.26 -12.72 8.30
N VAL A 248 -0.02 -13.18 9.53
CA VAL A 248 0.37 -14.56 9.79
C VAL A 248 -0.74 -15.48 9.27
N HIS A 249 -0.37 -16.36 8.33
CA HIS A 249 -1.11 -17.57 8.03
C HIS A 249 -1.28 -18.39 9.32
N ALA A 250 -2.51 -18.50 9.82
CA ALA A 250 -2.86 -19.46 10.85
C ALA A 250 -3.97 -20.36 10.32
N GLU A 251 -3.58 -21.38 9.56
CA GLU A 251 -4.27 -22.65 9.65
C GLU A 251 -3.90 -23.28 11.01
N SER A 252 -4.91 -23.63 11.80
CA SER A 252 -4.82 -24.40 13.05
C SER A 252 -3.92 -23.84 14.17
N GLY A 253 -4.54 -23.25 15.20
CA GLY A 253 -3.88 -23.03 16.49
C GLY A 253 -4.63 -22.05 17.38
N MET A 254 -5.06 -22.50 18.55
CA MET A 254 -5.59 -21.64 19.62
C MET A 254 -4.52 -20.62 20.04
N PHE A 255 -4.86 -19.33 20.14
CA PHE A 255 -4.79 -18.51 21.36
C PHE A 255 -5.10 -17.03 21.07
N ARG A 256 -5.53 -16.36 22.14
CA ARG A 256 -6.08 -15.00 22.25
C ARG A 256 -5.08 -13.93 21.85
N HIS A 257 -5.55 -12.91 21.13
CA HIS A 257 -5.01 -11.55 21.27
C HIS A 257 -6.13 -10.50 21.21
N SER A 258 -6.11 -9.63 22.21
CA SER A 258 -6.95 -8.46 22.39
C SER A 258 -6.55 -7.38 21.38
N SER A 259 -7.48 -6.97 20.52
CA SER A 259 -7.39 -5.70 19.79
C SER A 259 -8.16 -4.63 20.56
N PRO A 260 -7.62 -3.42 20.74
CA PRO A 260 -8.39 -2.30 21.27
C PRO A 260 -9.31 -1.74 20.16
N GLY A 261 -10.58 -1.52 20.49
CA GLY A 261 -11.44 -0.61 19.74
C GLY A 261 -12.39 -1.20 18.70
N LEU A 262 -13.18 -2.21 19.07
CA LEU A 262 -14.58 -2.39 18.64
C LEU A 262 -15.20 -3.40 19.60
N THR A 263 -15.60 -2.91 20.77
CA THR A 263 -16.32 -3.72 21.75
C THR A 263 -17.72 -4.02 21.21
N PHE A 264 -18.01 -5.31 21.07
CA PHE A 264 -19.32 -5.87 20.78
C PHE A 264 -20.13 -6.00 22.07
#